data_AF-A0A7C3LN60-F1
#
_entry.id   AF-A0A7C3LN60-F1
#
_cell.length_a   1.000
_cell.length_b   1.000
_cell.length_c   1.000
_cell.angle_alpha   90.00
_cell.angle_beta   90.00
_cell.angle_gamma   90.00
#
_symmetry.space_group_name_H-M   'P 1'
#
loop_
_entity.id
_entity.type
_entity.pdbx_description
1 polymer ?
#
loop_
_entity_poly.entity_id
_entity_poly.type
_entity_poly.pdbx_seq_one_letter_code
_entity_poly.pdbx_strand_id
1 'polypeptide(L)'
;MKAELEGQIDGNLNEHQRVFDKWREDFNTIRPHEALGMKTPSDVYIKSGRKYDPEDVLIVYGKGYKSRMVNDRDFCNYRGKRLFVGNPFAGYNVGVKENKDDIEIWFDDFLIGVLDKITGLIIYEKDSIKVQKAQ
;
A
#
# COMPACT_ATOMS: atom_id res chain seq x y z
N MET A 1 18.87 -11.86 4.18
CA MET A 1 19.51 -10.72 3.47
C MET A 1 20.37 -9.88 4.42
N LYS A 2 19.80 -9.15 5.39
CA LYS A 2 20.57 -8.35 6.38
C LYS A 2 21.67 -9.17 7.10
N ALA A 3 21.32 -10.31 7.68
CA ALA A 3 22.24 -11.11 8.50
C ALA A 3 23.44 -11.76 7.76
N GLU A 4 23.40 -11.90 6.43
CA GLU A 4 24.53 -12.51 5.67
C GLU A 4 25.68 -11.54 5.45
N LEU A 5 25.39 -10.25 5.41
CA LEU A 5 26.36 -9.21 5.01
C LEU A 5 26.57 -8.16 6.11
N GLU A 6 25.62 -8.04 7.06
CA GLU A 6 25.77 -7.14 8.21
C GLU A 6 26.95 -7.56 9.09
N GLY A 7 27.87 -6.62 9.31
CA GLY A 7 29.05 -6.82 10.17
C GLY A 7 30.21 -7.58 9.52
N GLN A 8 30.12 -7.93 8.23
CA GLN A 8 31.19 -8.62 7.49
C GLN A 8 32.07 -7.68 6.64
N ILE A 9 31.73 -6.40 6.59
CA ILE A 9 32.38 -5.43 5.72
C ILE A 9 32.85 -4.26 6.59
N ASP A 10 34.16 -4.16 6.78
CA ASP A 10 34.80 -2.97 7.33
C ASP A 10 35.22 -2.09 6.15
N GLY A 11 34.67 -0.88 6.05
CA GLY A 11 34.97 0.01 4.93
C GLY A 11 34.07 1.25 4.80
N ASN A 12 34.27 1.99 3.72
CA ASN A 12 33.44 3.13 3.32
C ASN A 12 32.22 2.69 2.48
N LEU A 13 31.30 3.62 2.20
CA LEU A 13 30.07 3.33 1.46
C LEU A 13 30.30 2.68 0.08
N ASN A 14 31.37 3.04 -0.62
CA ASN A 14 31.69 2.48 -1.94
C ASN A 14 32.19 1.03 -1.82
N GLU A 15 32.94 0.71 -0.77
CA GLU A 15 33.40 -0.66 -0.48
C GLU A 15 32.21 -1.55 -0.15
N HIS A 16 31.27 -1.06 0.65
CA HIS A 16 30.03 -1.76 0.95
C HIS A 16 29.20 -2.02 -0.31
N GLN A 17 29.05 -1.01 -1.18
CA GLN A 17 28.33 -1.16 -2.44
C GLN A 17 28.93 -2.24 -3.34
N ARG A 18 30.26 -2.30 -3.47
CA ARG A 18 30.95 -3.34 -4.27
C ARG A 18 30.66 -4.75 -3.76
N VAL A 19 30.69 -4.94 -2.44
CA VAL A 19 30.37 -6.25 -1.85
C VAL A 19 28.90 -6.61 -2.07
N PHE A 20 27.98 -5.65 -1.93
CA PHE A 20 26.57 -5.88 -2.23
C PHE A 20 26.31 -6.18 -3.70
N ASP A 21 26.99 -5.51 -4.62
CA ASP A 21 26.87 -5.78 -6.05
C ASP A 21 27.32 -7.20 -6.39
N LYS A 22 28.45 -7.64 -5.83
CA LYS A 22 28.94 -9.02 -5.98
C LYS A 22 27.97 -10.04 -5.37
N TRP A 23 27.52 -9.81 -4.14
CA TRP A 23 26.56 -10.70 -3.50
C TRP A 23 25.25 -10.78 -4.28
N ARG A 24 24.77 -9.67 -4.84
CA ARG A 24 23.55 -9.62 -5.66
C ARG A 24 23.72 -10.45 -6.94
N GLU A 25 24.89 -10.39 -7.58
CA GLU A 25 25.19 -11.24 -8.74
C GLU A 25 25.13 -12.71 -8.34
N ASP A 26 25.91 -13.12 -7.34
CA ASP A 26 25.95 -14.50 -6.85
C ASP A 26 24.56 -15.02 -6.46
N PHE A 27 23.80 -14.24 -5.69
CA PHE A 27 22.48 -14.62 -5.22
C PHE A 27 21.48 -14.78 -6.37
N ASN A 28 21.49 -13.85 -7.34
CA ASN A 28 20.53 -13.85 -8.42
C ASN A 28 20.86 -14.85 -9.54
N THR A 29 22.14 -15.21 -9.76
CA THR A 29 22.56 -15.97 -10.96
C THR A 29 23.24 -17.31 -10.65
N ILE A 30 23.75 -17.53 -9.43
CA ILE A 30 24.53 -18.73 -9.09
C ILE A 30 23.80 -19.62 -8.09
N ARG A 31 23.14 -19.03 -7.08
CA ARG A 31 22.56 -19.80 -5.96
C ARG A 31 21.18 -20.38 -6.33
N PRO A 32 21.01 -21.71 -6.35
CA PRO A 32 19.69 -22.32 -6.52
C PRO A 32 18.88 -22.20 -5.23
N HIS A 33 17.60 -21.87 -5.36
CA HIS A 33 16.69 -21.70 -4.22
C HIS A 33 15.64 -22.82 -4.21
N GLU A 34 15.50 -23.51 -3.08
CA GLU A 34 14.50 -24.58 -2.94
C GLU A 34 13.08 -24.10 -3.21
N ALA A 35 12.73 -22.90 -2.74
CA ALA A 35 11.42 -22.27 -2.99
C ALA A 35 11.14 -22.02 -4.49
N LEU A 36 12.17 -22.00 -5.33
CA LEU A 36 12.08 -21.85 -6.79
C LEU A 36 12.32 -23.17 -7.53
N GLY A 37 12.33 -24.30 -6.82
CA GLY A 37 12.59 -25.62 -7.40
C GLY A 37 14.04 -25.79 -7.86
N MET A 38 15.00 -25.33 -7.05
CA MET A 38 16.43 -25.34 -7.36
C MET A 38 16.84 -24.46 -8.55
N LYS A 39 16.02 -23.48 -8.89
CA LYS A 39 16.34 -22.43 -9.87
C LYS A 39 16.90 -21.19 -9.19
N THR A 40 17.59 -20.36 -9.96
CA THR A 40 18.03 -19.03 -9.52
C THR A 40 16.90 -18.01 -9.74
N PRO A 41 16.93 -16.85 -9.03
CA PRO A 41 16.01 -15.76 -9.30
C PRO A 41 16.03 -15.30 -10.77
N SER A 42 17.20 -15.30 -11.41
CA SER A 42 17.34 -14.90 -12.83
C SER A 42 16.66 -15.87 -13.80
N ASP A 43 16.54 -17.15 -13.44
CA ASP A 43 15.87 -18.16 -14.28
C ASP A 43 14.34 -18.00 -14.30
N VAL A 44 13.78 -17.39 -13.25
CA VAL A 44 12.32 -17.28 -13.07
C VAL A 44 11.80 -15.85 -13.24
N TYR A 45 12.65 -14.85 -13.05
CA TYR A 45 12.25 -13.46 -13.16
C TYR A 45 11.92 -13.08 -14.60
N ILE A 46 10.70 -12.58 -14.81
CA ILE A 46 10.26 -12.00 -16.07
C ILE A 46 9.91 -10.55 -15.81
N LYS A 47 10.54 -9.64 -16.56
CA LYS A 47 10.22 -8.22 -16.49
C LYS A 47 8.74 -8.03 -16.84
N SER A 48 8.00 -7.31 -15.99
CA SER A 48 6.61 -6.97 -16.26
C SER A 48 6.47 -6.30 -17.63
N GLY A 49 5.56 -6.81 -18.45
CA GLY A 49 5.19 -6.18 -19.72
C GLY A 49 4.45 -4.86 -19.55
N ARG A 50 3.82 -4.65 -18.37
CA ARG A 50 3.21 -3.38 -18.00
C ARG A 50 4.33 -2.41 -17.63
N LYS A 51 4.57 -1.43 -18.49
CA LYS A 51 5.44 -0.30 -18.17
C LYS A 51 4.80 0.52 -17.05
N TYR A 52 5.62 0.98 -16.12
CA TYR A 52 5.21 2.00 -15.17
C TYR A 52 4.94 3.29 -15.95
N ASP A 53 3.74 3.84 -15.75
CA ASP A 53 3.34 5.14 -16.28
C ASP A 53 3.48 6.15 -15.14
N PRO A 54 4.39 7.14 -15.25
CA PRO A 54 4.58 8.15 -14.21
C PRO A 54 3.51 9.22 -14.20
N GLU A 55 2.57 9.24 -15.15
CA GLU A 55 1.44 10.18 -15.11
C GLU A 55 0.57 9.93 -13.87
N ASP A 56 0.24 11.01 -13.17
CA ASP A 56 -0.63 10.95 -12.00
C ASP A 56 -1.98 10.35 -12.42
N VAL A 57 -2.34 9.23 -11.79
CA VAL A 57 -3.64 8.60 -12.01
C VAL A 57 -4.72 9.54 -11.46
N LEU A 58 -5.35 10.30 -12.36
CA LEU A 58 -6.50 11.10 -11.99
C LEU A 58 -7.70 10.19 -11.73
N ILE A 59 -7.95 9.90 -10.45
CA ILE A 59 -9.13 9.13 -10.04
C ILE A 59 -10.37 10.03 -10.13
N VAL A 60 -11.23 9.76 -11.10
CA VAL A 60 -12.48 10.50 -11.33
C VAL A 60 -13.67 9.66 -10.90
N TYR A 61 -14.40 10.15 -9.89
CA TYR A 61 -15.64 9.50 -9.48
C TYR A 61 -16.85 10.07 -10.22
N GLY A 62 -17.71 9.18 -10.71
CA GLY A 62 -18.93 9.54 -11.43
C GLY A 62 -20.06 10.08 -10.53
N LYS A 63 -21.25 10.21 -11.12
CA LYS A 63 -22.45 10.66 -10.41
C LYS A 63 -22.76 9.75 -9.22
N GLY A 64 -23.11 10.35 -8.08
CA GLY A 64 -23.41 9.64 -6.83
C GLY A 64 -22.27 9.63 -5.82
N TYR A 65 -21.06 10.02 -6.25
CA TYR A 65 -19.91 10.17 -5.36
C TYR A 65 -19.65 11.65 -5.04
N LYS A 66 -19.06 11.89 -3.86
CA LYS A 66 -18.37 13.12 -3.52
C LYS A 66 -16.88 12.83 -3.49
N SER A 67 -16.15 13.34 -4.48
CA SER A 67 -14.69 13.26 -4.52
C SER A 67 -14.07 14.15 -3.44
N ARG A 68 -13.20 13.59 -2.60
CA ARG A 68 -12.53 14.29 -1.50
C ARG A 68 -11.06 13.95 -1.41
N MET A 69 -10.21 14.97 -1.46
CA MET A 69 -8.77 14.80 -1.34
C MET A 69 -8.38 14.44 0.09
N VAL A 70 -7.52 13.44 0.24
CA VAL A 70 -6.84 13.13 1.51
C VAL A 70 -5.60 14.01 1.63
N ASN A 71 -5.49 14.71 2.75
CA ASN A 71 -4.36 15.61 3.00
C ASN A 71 -3.10 14.86 3.49
N ASP A 72 -2.03 15.63 3.67
CA ASP A 72 -0.72 15.21 4.21
C ASP A 72 -0.75 14.68 5.66
N ARG A 73 -1.91 14.72 6.31
CA ARG A 73 -2.15 14.23 7.66
C ARG A 73 -3.14 13.07 7.67
N ASP A 74 -3.40 12.44 6.53
CA ASP A 74 -4.22 11.23 6.40
C ASP A 74 -5.74 11.46 6.51
N PHE A 75 -6.19 12.72 6.47
CA PHE A 75 -7.61 13.07 6.61
C PHE A 75 -8.21 13.63 5.34
N CYS A 76 -9.50 13.35 5.12
CA CYS A 76 -10.33 14.14 4.22
C CYS A 76 -11.48 14.82 5.00
N ASN A 77 -11.98 15.96 4.50
CA ASN A 77 -13.13 16.61 5.10
C ASN A 77 -14.41 16.11 4.45
N TYR A 78 -15.42 15.70 5.22
CA TYR A 78 -16.73 15.35 4.71
C TYR A 78 -17.83 15.84 5.66
N ARG A 79 -18.77 16.64 5.13
CA ARG A 79 -19.87 17.27 5.90
C ARG A 79 -19.39 17.97 7.19
N GLY A 80 -18.26 18.68 7.13
CA GLY A 80 -17.70 19.39 8.28
C GLY A 80 -16.98 18.50 9.30
N LYS A 81 -16.95 17.17 9.10
CA LYS A 81 -16.18 16.23 9.92
C LYS A 81 -14.88 15.85 9.23
N ARG A 82 -13.85 15.55 10.02
CA ARG A 82 -12.57 14.99 9.53
C ARG A 82 -12.66 13.48 9.56
N LEU A 83 -12.49 12.84 8.41
CA LEU A 83 -12.45 11.38 8.27
C LEU A 83 -11.00 10.96 8.16
N PHE A 84 -10.55 10.05 9.04
CA PHE A 84 -9.24 9.42 8.91
C PHE A 84 -9.31 8.33 7.85
N VAL A 85 -8.50 8.45 6.81
CA VAL A 85 -8.45 7.50 5.67
C VAL A 85 -7.15 6.71 5.69
N GLY A 86 -6.03 7.37 6.00
CA GLY A 86 -4.70 6.76 6.08
C GLY A 86 -3.68 7.38 5.13
N ASN A 87 -2.42 7.30 5.53
CA ASN A 87 -1.28 7.87 4.81
C ASN A 87 -1.10 7.40 3.36
N PRO A 88 -1.35 6.11 3.03
CA PRO A 88 -1.20 5.64 1.64
C PRO A 88 -2.07 6.38 0.62
N PHE A 89 -3.12 7.09 1.08
CA PHE A 89 -4.04 7.82 0.23
C PHE A 89 -3.74 9.33 0.14
N ALA A 90 -2.73 9.83 0.89
CA ALA A 90 -2.38 11.24 0.88
C ALA A 90 -2.06 11.74 -0.54
N GLY A 91 -2.65 12.87 -0.93
CA GLY A 91 -2.51 13.43 -2.28
C GLY A 91 -3.53 12.89 -3.29
N TYR A 92 -4.28 11.83 -2.97
CA TYR A 92 -5.31 11.28 -3.84
C TYR A 92 -6.73 11.67 -3.39
N ASN A 93 -7.66 11.59 -4.33
CA ASN A 93 -9.09 11.72 -4.07
C ASN A 93 -9.71 10.36 -3.72
N VAL A 94 -10.45 10.32 -2.61
CA VAL A 94 -11.36 9.23 -2.29
C VAL A 94 -12.79 9.57 -2.67
N GLY A 95 -13.55 8.55 -3.06
CA GLY A 95 -14.95 8.64 -3.43
C GLY A 95 -15.83 8.37 -2.23
N VAL A 96 -16.55 9.37 -1.76
CA VAL A 96 -17.56 9.19 -0.70
C VAL A 96 -18.92 8.96 -1.35
N LYS A 97 -19.49 7.76 -1.18
CA LYS A 97 -20.79 7.39 -1.75
C LYS A 97 -21.82 7.27 -0.64
N GLU A 98 -22.85 8.09 -0.70
CA GLU A 98 -23.98 8.00 0.22
C GLU A 98 -25.02 7.03 -0.31
N ASN A 99 -25.26 5.95 0.43
CA ASN A 99 -26.38 5.04 0.21
C ASN A 99 -27.49 5.35 1.23
N LYS A 100 -28.61 4.61 1.20
CA LYS A 100 -29.74 4.82 2.14
C LYS A 100 -29.30 4.69 3.60
N ASP A 101 -28.54 3.64 3.89
CA ASP A 101 -28.21 3.26 5.27
C ASP A 101 -26.76 3.55 5.62
N ASP A 102 -25.87 3.57 4.64
CA ASP A 102 -24.42 3.60 4.84
C ASP A 102 -23.73 4.68 4.00
N ILE A 103 -22.54 5.07 4.44
CA ILE A 103 -21.65 5.96 3.68
C ILE A 103 -20.39 5.15 3.38
N GLU A 104 -20.16 4.85 2.11
CA GLU A 104 -19.01 4.09 1.66
C GLU A 104 -17.86 5.00 1.24
N ILE A 105 -16.63 4.58 1.53
CA ILE A 105 -15.40 5.26 1.14
C ILE A 105 -14.67 4.36 0.14
N TRP A 106 -14.44 4.90 -1.05
CA TRP A 106 -13.84 4.20 -2.19
C TRP A 106 -12.51 4.85 -2.57
N PHE A 107 -11.57 4.04 -3.03
CA PHE A 107 -10.34 4.46 -3.70
C PHE A 107 -10.29 3.79 -5.07
N ASP A 108 -10.50 4.58 -6.13
CA ASP A 108 -10.72 4.07 -7.48
C ASP A 108 -11.86 3.04 -7.52
N ASP A 109 -11.60 1.81 -7.92
CA ASP A 109 -12.54 0.69 -7.95
C ASP A 109 -12.53 -0.16 -6.66
N PHE A 110 -11.76 0.26 -5.65
CA PHE A 110 -11.59 -0.47 -4.40
C PHE A 110 -12.41 0.15 -3.25
N LEU A 111 -13.32 -0.63 -2.64
CA LEU A 111 -14.03 -0.23 -1.43
C LEU A 111 -13.07 -0.29 -0.24
N ILE A 112 -12.73 0.86 0.34
CA ILE A 112 -11.93 0.94 1.57
C ILE A 112 -12.78 0.48 2.76
N GLY A 113 -14.03 0.93 2.83
CA GLY A 113 -14.93 0.52 3.90
C GLY A 113 -16.13 1.45 4.07
N VAL A 114 -16.86 1.26 5.16
CA VAL A 114 -18.06 2.03 5.53
C VAL A 114 -17.74 2.97 6.69
N LEU A 115 -18.17 4.21 6.60
CA LEU A 115 -18.05 5.18 7.68
C LEU A 115 -19.03 4.85 8.81
N ASP A 116 -18.51 4.61 10.00
CA ASP A 116 -19.29 4.56 11.23
C ASP A 116 -19.81 5.97 11.58
N LYS A 117 -21.13 6.12 11.63
CA LYS A 117 -21.80 7.40 11.92
C LYS A 117 -21.57 7.87 13.36
N ILE A 118 -21.26 6.96 14.28
CA ILE A 118 -21.05 7.24 15.70
C ILE A 118 -19.59 7.69 15.92
N THR A 119 -18.63 6.84 15.55
CA THR A 119 -17.20 7.10 15.83
C THR A 119 -16.54 7.99 14.77
N GLY A 120 -17.07 8.03 13.55
CA GLY A 120 -16.44 8.70 12.41
C GLY A 120 -15.25 7.93 11.81
N LEU A 121 -15.05 6.67 12.21
CA LEU A 121 -14.02 5.79 11.68
C LEU A 121 -14.50 5.00 10.48
N ILE A 122 -13.57 4.57 9.62
CA ILE A 122 -13.86 3.67 8.51
C ILE A 122 -13.76 2.22 9.02
N ILE A 123 -14.83 1.46 8.82
CA ILE A 123 -14.92 0.03 9.12
C ILE A 123 -14.67 -0.73 7.81
N TYR A 124 -13.59 -1.50 7.77
CA TYR A 124 -13.11 -2.21 6.58
C TYR A 124 -13.91 -3.48 6.27
N GLU A 125 -14.52 -4.11 7.29
CA GLU A 125 -15.34 -5.31 7.16
C GLU A 125 -16.72 -5.08 7.76
N LYS A 126 -17.77 -5.15 6.94
CA LYS A 126 -19.15 -4.89 7.37
C LYS A 126 -19.65 -5.92 8.40
N ASP A 127 -19.07 -7.12 8.43
CA ASP A 127 -19.48 -8.26 9.28
C ASP A 127 -18.64 -8.46 10.55
N SER A 128 -17.60 -7.63 10.78
CA SER A 128 -16.66 -7.82 11.88
C SER A 128 -16.80 -6.74 12.96
N ILE A 129 -17.95 -6.68 13.63
CA ILE A 129 -18.08 -5.92 14.88
C ILE A 129 -18.41 -6.89 16.03
N LYS A 130 -17.36 -7.41 16.68
CA LYS A 130 -17.42 -7.81 18.08
C LYS A 130 -16.46 -6.94 18.88
N VAL A 131 -16.89 -5.72 19.21
CA VAL A 131 -16.30 -5.01 20.34
C VAL A 131 -17.25 -5.18 21.51
N GLN A 132 -16.94 -6.13 22.40
CA GLN A 132 -17.61 -6.19 23.70
C GLN A 132 -17.24 -4.93 24.47
N LYS A 133 -18.25 -4.21 24.96
CA LYS A 133 -18.05 -3.10 25.90
C LYS A 133 -17.35 -3.64 27.16
N ALA A 134 -16.29 -2.98 27.59
CA ALA A 134 -15.74 -3.18 28.92
C ALA A 134 -16.78 -2.73 29.96
N GLN A 135 -16.91 -3.54 31.01
CA GLN A 135 -17.86 -3.40 32.11
C GLN A 135 -17.41 -2.32 33.10
#